data_AF-A0A965T071-F1
#
_entry.id   AF-A0A965T071-F1
#
_cell.length_a   1.000
_cell.length_b   1.000
_cell.length_c   1.000
_cell.angle_alpha   90.00
_cell.angle_beta   90.00
_cell.angle_gamma   90.00
#
_symmetry.space_group_name_H-M   'P 1'
#
loop_
_entity.id
_entity.type
_entity.pdbx_description
1 polymer ?
#
loop_
_entity_poly.entity_id
_entity_poly.type
_entity_poly.pdbx_seq_one_letter_code
_entity_poly.pdbx_strand_id
1 'polypeptide(L)'
;MLLSKIKIFVILIFLTSCQGACFIEPKHTEEAQRLYEMLGTHRAFLSHDEAYKLFGACYRQSDRIFVSKNLYKNKYILVRFGEPITFQDEDKWFGF
;
A
#
# COMPACT_ATOMS: atom_id res chain seq x y z
N MET A 1 -8.40 -44.32 11.59
CA MET A 1 -7.24 -43.52 11.08
C MET A 1 -7.71 -42.19 10.47
N LEU A 2 -8.43 -41.36 11.23
CA LEU A 2 -9.12 -40.16 10.72
C LEU A 2 -8.53 -38.81 11.21
N LEU A 3 -7.52 -38.85 12.08
CA LEU A 3 -6.95 -37.65 12.73
C LEU A 3 -5.75 -37.03 11.98
N SER A 4 -5.21 -37.73 10.97
CA SER A 4 -3.94 -37.34 10.34
C SER A 4 -4.09 -36.46 9.09
N LYS A 5 -5.31 -36.27 8.57
CA LYS A 5 -5.55 -35.48 7.34
C LYS A 5 -5.92 -34.01 7.60
N ILE A 6 -6.33 -33.67 8.83
CA ILE A 6 -6.78 -32.30 9.18
C ILE A 6 -5.58 -31.34 9.34
N LYS A 7 -4.40 -31.84 9.75
CA LYS A 7 -3.22 -30.99 9.99
C LYS A 7 -2.57 -30.43 8.72
N ILE A 8 -2.76 -31.07 7.57
CA ILE A 8 -2.17 -30.62 6.31
C ILE A 8 -2.99 -29.47 5.69
N PHE A 9 -4.30 -29.43 5.94
CA PHE A 9 -5.18 -28.41 5.37
C PHE A 9 -5.00 -27.03 6.05
N VAL A 10 -4.64 -27.01 7.34
CA VAL A 10 -4.42 -25.75 8.08
C VAL A 10 -3.10 -25.08 7.66
N ILE A 11 -2.05 -25.85 7.35
CA ILE A 11 -0.76 -25.29 6.92
C ILE A 11 -0.85 -24.64 5.53
N LEU A 12 -1.71 -25.15 4.65
CA LEU A 12 -1.94 -24.56 3.32
C LEU A 12 -2.71 -23.23 3.36
N ILE A 13 -3.52 -22.97 4.39
CA ILE A 13 -4.24 -21.70 4.57
C ILE A 13 -3.31 -20.59 5.10
N PHE A 14 -2.26 -20.95 5.84
CA PHE A 14 -1.26 -19.98 6.31
C PHE A 14 -0.26 -19.56 5.22
N LEU A 15 -0.11 -20.34 4.14
CA LEU A 15 0.76 -19.98 3.02
C LEU A 15 0.07 -19.11 1.96
N THR A 16 -1.27 -19.07 1.93
CA THR A 16 -2.03 -18.19 1.02
C THR A 16 -2.31 -16.81 1.61
N SER A 17 -2.14 -16.61 2.92
CA SER A 17 -2.35 -15.31 3.57
C SER A 17 -1.18 -14.33 3.39
N CYS A 18 -0.06 -14.77 2.79
CA CYS A 18 1.01 -13.88 2.33
C CYS A 18 0.73 -13.24 0.96
N GLN A 19 -0.39 -13.54 0.33
CA GLN A 19 -0.92 -12.73 -0.76
C GLN A 19 -1.86 -11.69 -0.15
N GLY A 20 -1.28 -10.76 0.61
CA GLY A 20 -1.86 -9.44 0.77
C GLY A 20 -1.92 -8.86 -0.64
N ALA A 21 -3.00 -9.16 -1.33
CA ALA A 21 -3.15 -8.78 -2.71
C ALA A 21 -2.95 -7.27 -2.76
N CYS A 22 -1.97 -6.84 -3.55
CA CYS A 22 -1.97 -5.50 -4.10
C CYS A 22 -3.20 -5.38 -4.99
N PHE A 23 -4.36 -5.30 -4.35
CA PHE A 23 -5.54 -4.86 -5.03
C PHE A 23 -5.30 -3.40 -5.31
N ILE A 24 -5.29 -3.14 -6.60
CA ILE A 24 -4.90 -1.92 -7.28
C ILE A 24 -3.38 -1.87 -7.54
N GLU A 25 -3.02 -1.94 -8.82
CA GLU A 25 -1.84 -1.31 -9.42
C GLU A 25 -2.24 0.08 -9.99
N PRO A 26 -2.39 1.16 -9.19
CA PRO A 26 -2.71 2.49 -9.72
C PRO A 26 -1.67 3.15 -10.62
N LYS A 27 -0.58 2.44 -10.99
CA LYS A 27 0.33 2.85 -12.07
C LYS A 27 -0.41 3.23 -13.37
N HIS A 28 -1.66 2.79 -13.50
CA HIS A 28 -2.53 3.04 -14.64
C HIS A 28 -3.79 3.84 -14.34
N THR A 29 -3.94 4.48 -13.18
CA THR A 29 -5.11 5.35 -12.96
C THR A 29 -4.77 6.81 -13.22
N GLU A 30 -5.62 7.48 -14.00
CA GLU A 30 -5.51 8.94 -14.19
C GLU A 30 -5.47 9.69 -12.85
N GLU A 31 -6.15 9.18 -11.83
CA GLU A 31 -6.19 9.83 -10.51
C GLU A 31 -4.81 9.84 -9.84
N ALA A 32 -4.06 8.72 -9.87
CA ALA A 32 -2.73 8.66 -9.27
C ALA A 32 -1.75 9.63 -9.97
N GLN A 33 -1.83 9.70 -11.30
CA GLN A 33 -1.03 10.64 -12.08
C GLN A 33 -1.40 12.09 -11.76
N ARG A 34 -2.69 12.42 -11.75
CA ARG A 34 -3.18 13.77 -11.41
C ARG A 34 -2.75 14.20 -10.01
N LEU A 35 -2.89 13.33 -9.01
CA LEU A 35 -2.47 13.62 -7.64
C LEU A 35 -0.95 13.85 -7.55
N TYR A 36 -0.15 13.08 -8.28
CA TYR A 36 1.30 13.25 -8.30
C TYR A 36 1.72 14.58 -8.96
N GLU A 37 1.02 14.99 -10.02
CA GLU A 37 1.28 16.24 -10.76
C GLU A 37 0.70 17.50 -10.08
N MET A 38 -0.05 17.36 -8.99
CA MET A 38 -0.64 18.49 -8.28
C MET A 38 0.40 19.38 -7.58
N LEU A 39 0.10 20.68 -7.55
CA LEU A 39 0.86 21.69 -6.83
C LEU A 39 0.76 21.43 -5.32
N GLY A 40 1.90 21.28 -4.64
CA GLY A 40 1.96 20.94 -3.20
C GLY A 40 2.35 19.49 -2.90
N THR A 41 2.58 18.66 -3.91
CA THR A 41 3.15 17.31 -3.74
C THR A 41 4.61 17.38 -3.28
N HIS A 42 4.92 16.78 -2.14
CA HIS A 42 6.28 16.77 -1.56
C HIS A 42 6.64 15.38 -1.01
N ARG A 43 7.94 15.08 -0.94
CA ARG A 43 8.41 13.77 -0.47
C ARG A 43 8.19 13.65 1.05
N ALA A 44 7.58 12.54 1.48
CA ALA A 44 7.49 12.15 2.87
C ALA A 44 8.59 11.13 3.21
N PHE A 45 9.12 11.25 4.42
CA PHE A 45 10.10 10.32 4.97
C PHE A 45 9.41 9.54 6.08
N LEU A 46 8.96 8.33 5.75
CA LEU A 46 8.33 7.41 6.68
C LEU A 46 9.28 6.26 6.95
N SER A 47 9.25 5.75 8.18
CA SER A 47 9.90 4.49 8.53
C SER A 47 9.27 3.33 7.74
N HIS A 48 9.98 2.20 7.69
CA HIS A 48 9.47 0.99 7.05
C HIS A 48 8.09 0.59 7.59
N ASP A 49 7.92 0.61 8.92
CA ASP A 49 6.69 0.21 9.58
C ASP A 49 5.53 1.17 9.27
N GLU A 50 5.78 2.48 9.23
CA GLU A 50 4.77 3.48 8.86
C GLU A 50 4.34 3.34 7.40
N ALA A 51 5.31 3.16 6.50
CA ALA A 51 5.03 2.93 5.09
C ALA A 51 4.26 1.62 4.85
N TYR A 52 4.62 0.56 5.57
CA TYR A 52 3.92 -0.72 5.51
C TYR A 52 2.50 -0.63 6.10
N LYS A 53 2.27 0.16 7.16
CA LYS A 53 0.91 0.42 7.66
C LYS A 53 0.02 1.12 6.64
N LEU A 54 0.59 2.07 5.89
CA LEU A 54 -0.14 2.81 4.86
C LEU A 54 -0.47 1.95 3.65
N PHE A 55 0.54 1.29 3.09
CA PHE A 55 0.44 0.67 1.76
C PHE A 55 0.44 -0.87 1.79
N GLY A 56 0.57 -1.47 2.98
CA GLY A 56 0.62 -2.91 3.18
C GLY A 56 1.68 -3.57 2.30
N ALA A 57 1.29 -4.71 1.71
CA ALA A 57 2.12 -5.50 0.80
C ALA A 57 2.54 -4.76 -0.49
N CYS A 58 1.98 -3.58 -0.80
CA CYS A 58 2.37 -2.82 -1.98
C CYS A 58 3.63 -2.00 -1.80
N TYR A 59 4.00 -1.71 -0.55
CA TYR A 59 5.23 -1.01 -0.25
C TYR A 59 6.44 -1.93 -0.39
N ARG A 60 7.47 -1.42 -1.07
CA ARG A 60 8.83 -1.97 -1.06
C ARG A 60 9.77 -0.94 -0.48
N GLN A 61 10.83 -1.38 0.18
CA GLN A 61 11.80 -0.50 0.82
C GLN A 61 12.46 0.50 -0.15
N SER A 62 12.56 0.17 -1.43
CA SER A 62 13.07 1.05 -2.49
C SER A 62 12.10 2.14 -2.94
N ASP A 63 10.83 2.04 -2.55
CA ASP A 63 9.79 2.96 -3.01
C ASP A 63 9.91 4.31 -2.30
N ARG A 64 9.47 5.36 -3.00
CA ARG A 64 9.40 6.72 -2.46
C ARG A 64 7.95 7.04 -2.17
N ILE A 65 7.72 7.81 -1.12
CA ILE A 65 6.37 8.22 -0.73
C ILE A 65 6.30 9.74 -0.84
N PHE A 66 5.21 10.23 -1.42
CA PHE A 66 4.91 11.65 -1.55
C PHE A 66 3.58 11.94 -0.86
N VAL A 67 3.38 13.17 -0.44
CA VAL A 67 2.11 13.65 0.12
C VAL A 67 1.57 14.71 -0.81
N SER A 68 0.36 14.47 -1.32
CA SER A 68 -0.44 15.49 -2.00
C SER A 68 -1.37 16.14 -0.97
N LYS A 69 -1.21 17.45 -0.78
CA LYS A 69 -2.08 18.27 0.05
C LYS A 69 -3.18 18.89 -0.81
N ASN A 70 -4.40 18.40 -0.67
CA ASN A 70 -5.59 19.06 -1.23
C ASN A 70 -6.35 19.79 -0.11
N LEU A 71 -7.25 20.72 -0.46
CA LEU A 71 -8.02 21.55 0.47
C LEU A 71 -8.74 20.77 1.58
N TYR A 72 -9.09 19.51 1.32
CA TYR A 72 -9.93 18.72 2.21
C TYR A 72 -9.21 17.55 2.89
N LYS A 73 -8.14 17.00 2.28
CA LYS A 73 -7.44 15.79 2.77
C LYS A 73 -6.00 15.71 2.26
N ASN A 74 -5.15 15.07 3.05
CA ASN A 74 -3.84 14.61 2.61
C ASN A 74 -3.94 13.20 2.05
N LYS A 75 -3.33 12.98 0.88
CA LYS A 75 -3.14 11.65 0.30
C LYS A 75 -1.65 11.31 0.22
N TYR A 76 -1.26 10.15 0.75
CA TYR A 76 0.06 9.59 0.52
C TYR A 76 0.06 8.87 -0.82
N ILE A 77 1.09 9.11 -1.63
CA ILE A 77 1.28 8.56 -2.98
C ILE A 77 2.55 7.71 -2.94
N LEU A 78 2.43 6.42 -3.21
CA LEU A 78 3.54 5.50 -3.36
C LEU A 78 4.10 5.60 -4.78
N VAL A 79 5.39 5.87 -4.94
CA VAL A 79 6.08 6.08 -6.22
C VAL A 79 7.22 5.08 -6.37
N ARG A 80 7.26 4.36 -7.49
CA ARG A 80 8.30 3.38 -7.81
C ARG A 80 8.90 3.70 -9.17
N PHE A 81 10.23 3.75 -9.24
CA PHE A 81 10.98 4.10 -10.46
C PHE A 81 10.54 5.42 -11.13
N GLY A 82 9.98 6.37 -10.35
CA GLY A 82 9.54 7.67 -10.87
C GLY A 82 8.06 7.75 -11.25
N GLU A 83 7.32 6.65 -11.14
CA GLU A 83 5.90 6.60 -11.50
C GLU A 83 5.01 6.38 -10.26
N PRO A 84 3.87 7.09 -10.14
CA PRO A 84 2.93 6.88 -9.04
C PRO A 84 2.29 5.50 -9.18
N ILE A 85 2.51 4.66 -8.18
CA ILE A 85 1.99 3.29 -8.13
C ILE A 85 0.64 3.25 -7.46
N THR A 86 0.45 3.87 -6.30
CA THR A 86 -0.83 3.87 -5.56
C THR A 86 -0.99 5.09 -4.67
N PHE A 87 -2.19 5.32 -4.13
CA PHE A 87 -2.44 6.35 -3.13
C PHE A 87 -3.28 5.81 -1.95
N GLN A 88 -3.09 6.42 -0.78
CA GLN A 88 -3.85 6.15 0.43
C GLN A 88 -4.19 7.44 1.17
N ASP A 89 -5.38 7.48 1.78
CA ASP A 89 -5.83 8.60 2.58
C ASP A 89 -5.25 8.50 4.01
N GLU A 90 -4.78 9.62 4.56
CA GLU A 90 -4.31 9.68 5.95
C GLU A 90 -5.41 9.29 6.95
N ASP A 91 -6.66 9.68 6.67
CA ASP A 91 -7.84 9.39 7.50
C ASP A 91 -8.25 7.91 7.54
N LYS A 92 -7.65 7.07 6.68
CA LYS A 92 -7.89 5.62 6.64
C LYS A 92 -6.81 4.83 7.39
N TRP A 93 -6.06 5.48 8.29
CA TRP A 93 -5.31 4.77 9.31
C TRP A 93 -6.27 3.88 10.09
N PHE A 94 -6.30 2.58 9.74
CA PHE A 94 -7.07 1.59 10.46
C PHE A 94 -6.69 1.68 11.94
N GLY A 95 -7.65 2.18 12.74
CA GLY A 95 -7.65 1.93 14.16
C GLY A 95 -7.68 0.42 14.35
N PHE A 96 -6.60 -0.11 14.88
CA PHE A 96 -6.55 -1.45 15.44
C PHE A 96 -7.47 -1.53 16.66
#